data_AF-F8AFG8-F1
#
_entry.id   AF-F8AFG8-F1
#
_cell.length_a   1.000
_cell.length_b   1.000
_cell.length_c   1.000
_cell.angle_alpha   90.00
_cell.angle_beta   90.00
_cell.angle_gamma   90.00
#
_symmetry.space_group_name_H-M   'P 1'
#
loop_
_entity.id
_entity.type
_entity.pdbx_description
1 polymer ?
#
loop_
_entity_poly.entity_id
_entity_poly.type
_entity_poly.pdbx_seq_one_letter_code
_entity_poly.pdbx_strand_id
1 'polypeptide(L)'
;MDPISKAIEEAKNDPKLRKKLRIKAALTTVLMIAFLGVIFITVGTFISARQGTFLGMNQLDFLKLRARYGLLMMFLIILHIAANWKIYRKELELLSG
;
A
#
# COMPACT_ATOMS: atom_id res chain seq x y z
N MET A 1 -17.01 21.97 -4.34
CA MET A 1 -15.94 21.12 -3.77
C MET A 1 -16.59 19.90 -3.15
N ASP A 2 -16.00 18.72 -3.34
CA ASP A 2 -16.47 17.49 -2.72
C ASP A 2 -16.40 17.59 -1.17
N PRO A 3 -17.44 17.14 -0.43
CA PRO A 3 -17.52 17.30 1.02
C PRO A 3 -16.35 16.67 1.78
N ILE A 4 -15.74 15.60 1.27
CA ILE A 4 -14.55 14.98 1.86
C ILE A 4 -13.33 15.87 1.64
N SER A 5 -13.19 16.43 0.44
CA SER A 5 -12.10 17.34 0.12
C SER A 5 -12.10 18.58 1.02
N LYS A 6 -13.29 19.13 1.32
CA LYS A 6 -13.44 20.26 2.26
C LYS A 6 -13.07 19.87 3.69
N ALA A 7 -13.49 18.70 4.16
CA ALA A 7 -13.14 18.18 5.48
C ALA A 7 -11.62 17.95 5.64
N ILE A 8 -10.94 17.53 4.56
CA ILE A 8 -9.48 17.38 4.54
C ILE A 8 -8.77 18.73 4.62
N GLU A 9 -9.28 19.76 3.93
CA GLU A 9 -8.72 21.12 4.01
C GLU A 9 -8.88 21.73 5.40
N GLU A 10 -10.04 21.58 6.03
CA GLU A 10 -10.26 22.02 7.41
C GLU A 10 -9.35 21.27 8.39
N ALA A 11 -9.18 19.95 8.22
CA ALA A 11 -8.29 19.14 9.05
C ALA A 11 -6.78 19.45 8.85
N LYS A 12 -6.39 20.05 7.72
CA LYS A 12 -5.00 20.51 7.48
C LYS A 12 -4.64 21.75 8.30
N ASN A 13 -5.62 22.57 8.67
CA ASN A 13 -5.41 23.79 9.43
C ASN A 13 -5.21 23.52 10.94
N ASP A 14 -5.58 22.33 11.44
CA ASP A 14 -5.24 21.88 12.80
C ASP A 14 -3.82 21.27 12.85
N PRO A 15 -2.89 21.81 13.65
CA PRO A 15 -1.50 21.33 13.73
C PRO A 15 -1.37 19.89 14.24
N LYS A 16 -2.27 19.40 15.11
CA LYS A 16 -2.26 18.02 15.61
C LYS A 16 -2.75 17.03 14.56
N LEU A 17 -3.79 17.39 13.81
CA LEU A 17 -4.34 16.56 12.73
C LEU A 17 -3.43 16.55 11.51
N ARG A 18 -2.80 17.69 11.16
CA ARG A 18 -1.85 17.80 10.06
C ARG A 18 -0.69 16.82 10.18
N LYS A 19 -0.11 16.63 11.38
CA LYS A 19 0.97 15.66 11.59
C LYS A 19 0.49 14.22 11.35
N LYS A 20 -0.69 13.86 11.84
CA LYS A 20 -1.29 12.52 11.63
C LYS A 20 -1.63 12.27 10.16
N LEU A 21 -2.20 13.27 9.47
CA LEU A 21 -2.50 13.20 8.03
C LEU A 21 -1.23 13.02 7.20
N ARG A 22 -0.14 13.71 7.52
CA ARG A 22 1.16 13.52 6.84
C ARG A 22 1.71 12.11 7.03
N ILE A 23 1.66 11.58 8.25
CA ILE A 23 2.13 10.20 8.54
C ILE A 23 1.29 9.18 7.76
N LYS A 24 -0.05 9.33 7.76
CA LYS A 24 -0.94 8.46 7.00
C LYS A 24 -0.67 8.56 5.50
N ALA A 25 -0.55 9.76 4.96
CA ALA A 25 -0.24 9.97 3.54
C ALA A 25 1.09 9.33 3.16
N ALA A 26 2.16 9.54 3.95
CA ALA A 26 3.45 8.93 3.70
C ALA A 26 3.38 7.40 3.72
N LEU A 27 2.71 6.82 4.71
CA LEU A 27 2.55 5.37 4.81
C LEU A 27 1.73 4.80 3.63
N THR A 28 0.66 5.49 3.21
CA THR A 28 -0.11 5.11 2.01
C THR A 28 0.74 5.21 0.74
N THR A 29 1.55 6.24 0.57
CA THR A 29 2.47 6.37 -0.59
C THR A 29 3.50 5.25 -0.61
N VAL A 30 4.08 4.89 0.54
CA VAL A 30 5.03 3.78 0.65
C VAL A 30 4.35 2.45 0.27
N LEU A 31 3.12 2.20 0.75
CA LEU A 31 2.37 1.01 0.33
C LEU A 31 2.08 1.00 -1.17
N MET A 32 1.74 2.15 -1.76
CA MET A 32 1.48 2.25 -3.19
C MET A 32 2.71 1.88 -4.02
N ILE A 33 3.89 2.38 -3.65
CA ILE A 33 5.15 2.03 -4.32
C ILE A 33 5.46 0.54 -4.16
N ALA A 34 5.30 0.01 -2.95
CA ALA A 34 5.50 -1.42 -2.68
C ALA A 34 4.56 -2.28 -3.54
N PHE A 35 3.29 -1.87 -3.66
CA PHE A 35 2.28 -2.55 -4.48
C PHE A 35 2.66 -2.57 -5.97
N LEU A 36 3.13 -1.45 -6.52
CA LEU A 36 3.65 -1.40 -7.89
C LEU A 36 4.83 -2.35 -8.09
N GLY A 37 5.70 -2.48 -7.09
CA GLY A 37 6.78 -3.47 -7.09
C GLY A 37 6.27 -4.91 -7.21
N VAL A 38 5.15 -5.26 -6.56
CA VAL A 38 4.54 -6.61 -6.68
C VAL A 38 4.02 -6.86 -8.07
N ILE A 39 3.31 -5.88 -8.63
CA ILE A 39 2.76 -5.97 -9.97
C ILE A 39 3.92 -6.23 -10.93
N PHE A 40 5.00 -5.46 -10.81
CA PHE A 40 6.20 -5.65 -11.61
C PHE A 40 6.80 -7.05 -11.46
N ILE A 41 6.98 -7.54 -10.22
CA ILE A 41 7.51 -8.89 -9.96
C ILE A 41 6.59 -9.96 -10.55
N THR A 42 5.27 -9.79 -10.42
CA THR A 42 4.27 -10.76 -10.90
C THR A 42 4.28 -10.82 -12.42
N VAL A 43 4.26 -9.67 -13.08
CA VAL A 43 4.34 -9.57 -14.55
C VAL A 43 5.68 -10.12 -15.04
N GLY A 44 6.80 -9.77 -14.39
CA GLY A 44 8.11 -10.28 -14.73
C GLY A 44 8.24 -11.80 -14.57
N THR A 45 7.64 -12.37 -13.52
CA THR A 45 7.55 -13.83 -13.34
C THR A 45 6.76 -14.47 -14.48
N PHE A 46 5.63 -13.87 -14.88
CA PHE A 46 4.78 -14.41 -15.94
C PHE A 46 5.45 -14.35 -17.31
N ILE A 47 6.13 -13.25 -17.63
CA ILE A 47 6.86 -13.09 -18.89
C ILE A 47 8.05 -14.04 -18.93
N SER A 48 8.86 -14.08 -17.87
CA SER A 48 10.03 -14.97 -17.79
C SER A 48 9.65 -16.46 -17.83
N ALA A 49 8.49 -16.85 -17.29
CA ALA A 49 7.97 -18.21 -17.41
C ALA A 49 7.67 -18.62 -18.88
N ARG A 50 7.38 -17.65 -19.76
CA ARG A 50 7.07 -17.90 -21.18
C ARG A 50 8.25 -17.67 -22.12
N GLN A 51 9.10 -16.67 -21.84
CA GLN A 51 10.20 -16.23 -22.70
C GLN A 51 11.58 -16.61 -22.17
N GLY A 52 11.63 -17.33 -21.04
CA GLY A 52 12.85 -17.75 -20.35
C GLY A 52 13.45 -16.67 -19.44
N THR A 53 13.57 -15.43 -19.93
CA THR A 53 14.08 -14.30 -19.15
C THR A 53 13.28 -13.02 -19.37
N PHE A 54 13.25 -12.15 -18.36
CA PHE A 54 12.70 -10.80 -18.45
C PHE A 54 13.65 -9.84 -17.72
N LEU A 55 14.15 -8.83 -18.43
CA LEU A 55 15.16 -7.88 -17.92
C LEU A 55 16.43 -8.58 -17.37
N GLY A 56 16.84 -9.68 -18.01
CA GLY A 56 18.00 -10.46 -17.59
C GLY A 56 17.78 -11.36 -16.37
N MET A 57 16.58 -11.36 -15.79
CA MET A 57 16.19 -12.24 -14.68
C MET A 57 15.35 -13.42 -15.19
N ASN A 58 15.60 -14.61 -14.64
CA ASN A 58 14.76 -15.79 -14.91
C ASN A 58 13.60 -15.87 -13.90
N GLN A 59 12.70 -16.84 -14.10
CA GLN A 59 11.55 -17.04 -13.22
C GLN A 59 11.94 -17.27 -11.75
N LEU A 60 13.01 -18.04 -11.49
CA LEU A 60 13.48 -18.32 -10.14
C LEU A 60 13.99 -17.06 -9.43
N ASP A 61 14.62 -16.14 -10.15
CA ASP A 61 15.09 -14.87 -9.60
C ASP A 61 13.92 -13.99 -9.19
N PHE A 62 12.86 -13.90 -10.02
CA PHE A 62 11.63 -13.20 -9.62
C PHE A 62 10.93 -13.84 -8.43
N LEU A 63 10.92 -15.18 -8.33
CA LEU A 63 10.35 -15.89 -7.19
C LEU A 63 11.13 -15.60 -5.90
N LYS A 64 12.47 -15.58 -5.95
CA LYS A 64 13.32 -15.16 -4.81
C LYS A 64 13.06 -13.71 -4.43
N LEU A 65 12.92 -12.83 -5.42
CA LEU A 65 12.58 -11.42 -5.22
C LEU A 65 11.24 -11.29 -4.50
N ARG A 66 10.21 -12.02 -4.98
CA ARG A 66 8.89 -12.07 -4.35
C ARG A 66 8.95 -12.57 -2.91
N ALA A 67 9.73 -13.61 -2.63
CA ALA A 67 9.86 -14.15 -1.28
C ALA A 67 10.50 -13.12 -0.32
N ARG A 68 11.55 -12.42 -0.78
CA ARG A 68 12.26 -11.41 0.01
C ARG A 68 11.41 -10.17 0.28
N TYR A 69 10.75 -9.63 -0.74
CA TYR A 69 9.91 -8.43 -0.60
C TYR A 69 8.51 -8.73 -0.06
N GLY A 70 8.02 -9.96 -0.20
CA GLY A 70 6.71 -10.40 0.31
C GLY A 70 6.59 -10.22 1.83
N LEU A 71 7.63 -10.57 2.58
CA LEU A 71 7.67 -10.37 4.04
C LEU A 71 7.61 -8.89 4.41
N LEU A 72 8.39 -8.05 3.71
CA LEU A 72 8.40 -6.60 3.94
C LEU A 72 7.03 -5.99 3.65
N MET A 73 6.36 -6.45 2.60
CA MET A 73 5.01 -5.98 2.27
C MET A 73 3.95 -6.43 3.25
N MET A 74 3.99 -7.68 3.71
CA MET A 74 3.09 -8.14 4.77
C MET A 74 3.21 -7.23 6.00
N PHE A 75 4.44 -6.90 6.39
CA PHE A 75 4.67 -5.99 7.51
C PHE A 75 4.09 -4.58 7.27
N LEU A 76 4.29 -4.02 6.07
CA LEU A 76 3.71 -2.72 5.71
C LEU A 76 2.17 -2.75 5.69
N ILE A 77 1.56 -3.83 5.20
CA ILE A 77 0.11 -4.01 5.21
C ILE A 77 -0.43 -4.06 6.64
N ILE A 78 0.22 -4.81 7.53
CA ILE A 78 -0.16 -4.88 8.95
C ILE A 78 -0.09 -3.50 9.60
N LEU A 79 1.00 -2.76 9.38
CA LEU A 79 1.13 -1.38 9.89
C LEU A 79 0.05 -0.45 9.33
N HIS A 80 -0.28 -0.59 8.04
CA HIS A 80 -1.34 0.18 7.40
C HIS A 80 -2.71 -0.10 8.02
N ILE A 81 -3.05 -1.37 8.20
CA ILE A 81 -4.31 -1.78 8.82
C ILE A 81 -4.35 -1.28 10.27
N ALA A 82 -3.28 -1.44 11.04
CA ALA A 82 -3.22 -0.95 12.42
C ALA A 82 -3.40 0.57 12.52
N ALA A 83 -2.77 1.34 11.62
CA ALA A 83 -2.91 2.80 11.56
C ALA A 83 -4.31 3.27 11.13
N ASN A 84 -5.06 2.43 10.42
CA ASN A 84 -6.41 2.70 9.94
C ASN A 84 -7.51 1.94 10.71
N TRP A 85 -7.15 1.11 11.69
CA TRP A 85 -8.08 0.26 12.43
C TRP A 85 -9.27 1.01 13.03
N LYS A 86 -9.03 2.21 13.56
CA LYS A 86 -10.08 3.07 14.14
C LYS A 86 -11.07 3.59 13.10
N ILE A 87 -10.62 3.83 11.87
CA ILE A 87 -11.48 4.26 10.77
C ILE A 87 -12.27 3.06 10.26
N TYR A 88 -11.57 1.95 10.02
CA TYR A 88 -12.17 0.70 9.58
C TYR A 88 -13.28 0.22 10.52
N ARG A 89 -13.09 0.34 11.85
CA ARG A 89 -14.15 0.01 12.82
C ARG A 89 -15.37 0.93 12.69
N LYS A 90 -15.18 2.23 12.45
CA LYS A 90 -16.29 3.16 12.22
C LYS A 90 -17.00 2.91 10.89
N GLU A 91 -16.25 2.51 9.85
CA GLU A 91 -16.82 2.08 8.57
C GLU A 91 -17.60 0.76 8.73
N LEU A 92 -17.13 -0.17 9.56
CA LEU A 92 -17.87 -1.38 9.89
C LEU A 92 -19.14 -1.10 10.68
N GLU A 93 -19.12 -0.15 11.62
CA GLU A 93 -20.31 0.29 12.35
C GLU A 93 -21.39 0.84 11.39
N LEU A 94 -20.99 1.55 10.33
CA LEU A 94 -21.91 1.99 9.27
C LEU A 94 -22.53 0.82 8.48
N LEU A 95 -21.83 -0.30 8.37
CA LEU A 95 -22.32 -1.50 7.69
C LEU A 95 -23.15 -2.40 8.61
N SER A 96 -22.93 -2.35 9.92
CA SER A 96 -23.65 -3.18 10.90
C SER A 96 -24.93 -2.55 11.45
N GLY A 97 -25.13 -1.24 11.27
CA GLY A 97 -26.30 -0.52 11.80
C GLY A 97 -26.15 -0.14 13.26
#